data_AF-A0AAW5C003-F1
#
_entry.id   AF-A0AAW5C003-F1
#
_cell.length_a   1.000
_cell.length_b   1.000
_cell.length_c   1.000
_cell.angle_alpha   90.00
_cell.angle_beta   90.00
_cell.angle_gamma   90.00
#
_symmetry.space_group_name_H-M   'P 1'
#
loop_
_entity.id
_entity.type
_entity.pdbx_description
1 polymer ?
#
loop_
_entity_poly.entity_id
_entity_poly.type
_entity_poly.pdbx_seq_one_letter_code
_entity_poly.pdbx_strand_id
1 'polypeptide(L)'
;MSSLYTNLMERFMTYFLSNWQLFIIITGLLFLLGGIFNWKWTWDPDGHRIFGFHAFIYRNFGEKGARINTGISGIIIMSCGAVMWILT
;
A
#
# COMPACT_ATOMS: atom_id res chain seq x y z
N MET A 1 -25.95 19.09 2.08
CA MET A 1 -25.60 17.80 1.45
C MET A 1 -26.89 17.04 1.18
N SER A 2 -27.04 16.40 0.02
CA SER A 2 -28.25 15.67 -0.35
C SER A 2 -28.38 14.35 0.44
N SER A 3 -29.60 13.96 0.82
CA SER A 3 -29.88 12.70 1.52
C SER A 3 -29.48 11.44 0.72
N LEU A 4 -29.36 11.58 -0.61
CA LEU A 4 -28.82 10.56 -1.50
C LEU A 4 -27.32 10.33 -1.25
N TYR A 5 -26.56 11.41 -1.07
CA TYR A 5 -25.13 11.34 -0.81
C TYR A 5 -24.83 10.68 0.53
N THR A 6 -25.58 11.03 1.57
CA THR A 6 -25.40 10.44 2.90
C THR A 6 -25.70 8.94 2.90
N ASN A 7 -26.82 8.51 2.29
CA ASN A 7 -27.15 7.08 2.18
C ASN A 7 -26.12 6.28 1.38
N LEU A 8 -25.59 6.87 0.30
CA LEU A 8 -24.57 6.22 -0.53
C LEU A 8 -23.24 6.10 0.22
N MET A 9 -22.82 7.16 0.92
CA MET A 9 -21.61 7.16 1.76
C MET A 9 -21.71 6.16 2.90
N GLU A 10 -22.86 6.04 3.55
CA GLU A 10 -23.05 5.14 4.68
C GLU A 10 -22.98 3.67 4.25
N ARG A 11 -23.62 3.33 3.12
CA ARG A 11 -23.47 2.00 2.50
C ARG A 11 -22.03 1.73 2.11
N PHE A 12 -21.39 2.65 1.40
CA PHE A 12 -20.01 2.49 0.96
C PHE A 12 -19.06 2.28 2.14
N MET A 13 -19.18 3.11 3.18
CA MET A 13 -18.36 3.04 4.38
C MET A 13 -18.57 1.73 5.14
N THR A 14 -19.81 1.24 5.22
CA THR A 14 -20.12 -0.04 5.88
C THR A 14 -19.50 -1.22 5.12
N TYR A 15 -19.60 -1.24 3.78
CA TYR A 15 -18.94 -2.26 2.95
C TYR A 15 -17.41 -2.20 3.06
N PHE A 16 -16.86 -0.98 3.08
CA PHE A 16 -15.43 -0.75 3.19
C PHE A 16 -14.89 -1.19 4.56
N LEU A 17 -15.57 -0.84 5.66
CA LEU A 17 -15.22 -1.31 6.99
C LEU A 17 -15.40 -2.82 7.14
N SER A 18 -16.40 -3.42 6.49
CA SER A 18 -16.62 -4.87 6.57
C SER A 18 -15.58 -5.69 5.81
N ASN A 19 -14.87 -5.09 4.84
CA ASN A 19 -13.91 -5.78 3.98
C ASN A 19 -12.54 -5.06 3.95
N TRP A 20 -12.23 -4.30 4.99
CA TRP A 20 -11.02 -3.49 5.07
C TRP A 20 -9.74 -4.34 4.98
N GLN A 21 -9.80 -5.62 5.37
CA GLN A 21 -8.69 -6.58 5.21
C GLN A 21 -8.37 -6.82 3.73
N LEU A 22 -9.38 -6.92 2.87
CA LEU A 22 -9.18 -7.04 1.41
C LEU A 22 -8.52 -5.77 0.85
N PHE A 23 -8.86 -4.60 1.39
CA PHE A 23 -8.22 -3.34 0.99
C PHE A 23 -6.72 -3.32 1.31
N ILE A 24 -6.32 -3.87 2.47
CA ILE A 24 -4.92 -4.03 2.86
C ILE A 24 -4.20 -5.03 1.95
N ILE A 25 -4.84 -6.16 1.64
CA ILE A 25 -4.27 -7.18 0.73
C ILE A 25 -4.07 -6.59 -0.67
N ILE A 26 -5.06 -5.89 -1.22
CA ILE A 26 -4.97 -5.23 -2.54
C ILE A 26 -3.88 -4.16 -2.53
N THR A 27 -3.77 -3.38 -1.46
CA THR A 27 -2.71 -2.38 -1.31
C THR A 27 -1.33 -3.03 -1.27
N GLY A 28 -1.17 -4.13 -0.52
CA GLY A 28 0.07 -4.92 -0.49
C GLY A 28 0.43 -5.47 -1.87
N LEU A 29 -0.56 -6.00 -2.62
CA LEU A 29 -0.38 -6.48 -3.99
C LEU A 29 0.06 -5.34 -4.93
N LEU A 30 -0.52 -4.15 -4.77
CA LEU A 30 -0.20 -2.97 -5.57
C LEU A 30 1.24 -2.50 -5.33
N PHE A 31 1.72 -2.55 -4.08
CA PHE A 31 3.13 -2.29 -3.74
C PHE A 31 4.07 -3.37 -4.30
N LEU A 32 3.67 -4.63 -4.24
CA LEU A 32 4.42 -5.76 -4.82
C LEU A 32 4.56 -5.60 -6.33
N LEU A 33 3.45 -5.31 -7.03
CA LEU A 33 3.45 -5.00 -8.46
C LEU A 33 4.26 -3.74 -8.77
N GLY A 34 4.16 -2.70 -7.94
CA GLY A 34 4.97 -1.49 -8.07
C GLY A 34 6.47 -1.75 -8.01
N GLY A 35 6.90 -2.65 -7.12
CA GLY A 35 8.29 -3.12 -7.04
C GLY A 35 8.74 -3.93 -8.26
N ILE A 36 7.88 -4.83 -8.78
CA ILE A 36 8.19 -5.68 -9.96
C ILE A 36 8.20 -4.86 -11.26
N PHE A 37 7.15 -4.05 -11.48
CA PHE A 37 6.96 -3.26 -12.70
C PHE A 37 7.73 -1.93 -12.69
N ASN A 38 8.54 -1.68 -11.65
CA ASN A 38 9.36 -0.48 -11.53
C ASN A 38 8.54 0.82 -11.62
N TRP A 39 7.41 0.86 -10.91
CA TRP A 39 6.59 2.07 -10.85
C TRP A 39 7.33 3.15 -10.06
N LYS A 40 7.89 4.13 -10.77
CA LYS A 40 8.68 5.21 -10.18
C LYS A 40 7.94 5.93 -9.04
N TRP A 41 6.63 6.16 -9.15
CA TRP A 41 5.85 6.81 -8.10
C TRP A 41 5.77 6.02 -6.77
N THR A 42 6.05 4.71 -6.77
CA THR A 42 6.06 3.90 -5.54
C THR A 42 7.36 4.01 -4.75
N TRP A 43 8.45 4.42 -5.38
CA TRP A 43 9.77 4.49 -4.75
C TRP A 43 10.56 5.78 -5.05
N ASP A 44 9.92 6.77 -5.67
CA ASP A 44 10.56 7.98 -6.21
C ASP A 44 11.49 8.65 -5.18
N PRO A 45 12.81 8.71 -5.45
CA PRO A 45 13.77 9.31 -4.54
C PRO A 45 13.74 10.85 -4.54
N ASP A 46 13.20 11.48 -5.59
CA ASP A 46 13.11 12.93 -5.76
C ASP A 46 11.78 13.50 -5.23
N GLY A 47 10.78 12.64 -5.01
CA GLY A 47 9.52 12.94 -4.38
C GLY A 47 9.69 13.35 -2.90
N HIS A 48 9.80 14.65 -2.66
CA HIS A 48 9.80 15.35 -1.38
C HIS A 48 9.41 14.51 -0.12
N ARG A 49 10.43 13.93 0.51
CA ARG A 49 10.56 13.60 1.96
C ARG A 49 9.27 13.26 2.73
N ILE A 50 8.60 12.15 2.40
CA ILE A 50 7.51 11.64 3.28
C ILE A 50 8.05 10.65 4.33
N PHE A 51 9.02 9.79 3.99
CA PHE A 51 9.72 8.91 4.94
C PHE A 51 11.19 8.73 4.51
N GLY A 52 12.16 9.23 5.29
CA GLY A 52 13.59 9.22 4.96
C GLY A 52 14.24 7.83 4.79
N PHE A 53 13.48 6.75 4.99
CA PHE A 53 13.93 5.37 4.83
C PHE A 53 14.20 5.00 3.37
N HIS A 54 13.38 5.48 2.42
CA HIS A 54 13.61 5.24 0.99
C HIS A 54 14.89 5.92 0.48
N ALA A 55 15.16 7.14 0.93
CA ALA A 55 16.40 7.85 0.61
C ALA A 55 17.64 7.17 1.21
N PHE A 56 17.53 6.56 2.39
CA PHE A 56 18.61 5.78 3.01
C PHE A 56 18.90 4.49 2.23
N ILE A 57 17.87 3.72 1.87
CA ILE A 57 18.02 2.50 1.06
C ILE A 57 18.58 2.83 -0.33
N TYR A 58 18.12 3.91 -0.96
CA TYR A 58 18.64 4.35 -2.26
C TYR A 58 20.12 4.76 -2.18
N ARG A 59 20.56 5.43 -1.11
CA ARG A 59 21.97 5.78 -0.89
C ARG A 59 22.86 4.56 -0.60
N ASN A 60 22.38 3.59 0.18
CA ASN A 60 23.17 2.41 0.55
C ASN A 60 23.19 1.30 -0.52
N PHE A 61 22.09 1.10 -1.25
CA PHE A 61 21.90 -0.03 -2.18
C PHE A 61 21.58 0.40 -3.62
N GLY A 62 21.45 1.70 -3.89
CA GLY A 62 21.09 2.23 -5.20
C GLY A 62 19.64 1.94 -5.62
N GLU A 63 19.36 2.15 -6.89
CA GLU A 63 18.03 1.99 -7.50
C GLU A 63 17.49 0.55 -7.39
N LYS A 64 18.38 -0.46 -7.45
CA LYS A 64 17.99 -1.87 -7.27
C LYS A 64 17.52 -2.18 -5.85
N GLY A 65 18.13 -1.56 -4.83
CA GLY A 65 17.76 -1.75 -3.43
C GLY A 65 16.38 -1.19 -3.08
N ALA A 66 16.06 0.00 -3.59
CA ALA A 66 14.76 0.62 -3.37
C ALA A 66 13.61 -0.22 -3.96
N ARG A 67 13.84 -0.85 -5.11
CA ARG A 67 12.87 -1.76 -5.75
C ARG A 67 12.62 -3.01 -4.93
N ILE A 68 13.69 -3.64 -4.44
CA ILE A 68 13.58 -4.84 -3.59
C ILE A 68 12.86 -4.51 -2.28
N ASN A 69 13.19 -3.37 -1.66
CA ASN A 69 12.53 -2.92 -0.43
C ASN A 69 11.02 -2.70 -0.62
N THR A 70 10.62 -2.10 -1.75
CA THR A 70 9.20 -1.87 -2.09
C THR A 70 8.45 -3.18 -2.34
N GLY A 71 9.11 -4.17 -2.95
CA GLY A 71 8.55 -5.51 -3.10
C GLY A 71 8.39 -6.24 -1.76
N ILE A 72 9.41 -6.19 -0.90
CA ILE A 72 9.37 -6.80 0.44
C ILE A 72 8.30 -6.15 1.31
N SER A 73 8.19 -4.81 1.30
CA SER A 73 7.14 -4.12 2.05
C SER A 73 5.74 -4.51 1.56
N GLY A 74 5.54 -4.66 0.25
CA GLY A 74 4.30 -5.20 -0.33
C GLY A 74 3.95 -6.60 0.19
N ILE A 75 4.93 -7.51 0.27
CA ILE A 75 4.74 -8.86 0.82
C ILE A 75 4.39 -8.82 2.32
N ILE A 76 5.04 -7.95 3.09
CA ILE A 76 4.76 -7.77 4.52
C ILE A 76 3.33 -7.25 4.73
N ILE A 77 2.91 -6.26 3.95
CA ILE A 77 1.54 -5.70 4.03
C ILE A 77 0.51 -6.77 3.64
N MET A 78 0.77 -7.53 2.58
CA MET A 78 -0.13 -8.59 2.11
C MET A 78 -0.26 -9.72 3.14
N SER A 79 0.85 -10.17 3.72
CA SER A 79 0.83 -11.20 4.77
C SER A 79 0.14 -10.71 6.05
N CYS A 80 0.35 -9.45 6.45
CA CYS A 80 -0.37 -8.84 7.56
C CYS A 80 -1.88 -8.80 7.32
N GLY A 81 -2.31 -8.38 6.12
CA GLY A 81 -3.71 -8.40 5.72
C GLY A 81 -4.32 -9.80 5.73
N ALA A 82 -3.60 -10.82 5.25
CA ALA A 82 -4.03 -12.21 5.28
C ALA A 82 -4.16 -12.76 6.71
N VAL A 83 -3.21 -12.44 7.60
CA VAL A 83 -3.27 -12.84 9.02
C VAL A 83 -4.48 -12.20 9.71
N MET A 84 -4.73 -10.91 9.50
CA MET A 84 -5.91 -10.25 10.04
C MET A 84 -7.22 -10.81 9.49
N TRP A 85 -7.24 -11.23 8.22
CA TRP A 85 -8.40 -11.88 7.63
C TRP A 85 -8.68 -13.26 8.24
N ILE A 86 -7.65 -14.04 8.57
CA ILE A 86 -7.79 -15.34 9.24
C ILE A 86 -8.21 -15.19 10.70
N LEU A 87 -7.78 -14.12 11.37
CA LEU A 87 -8.06 -13.84 12.78
C LEU A 87 -9.41 -13.15 13.05
N THR A 88 -10.12 -12.69 12.00
CA THR A 88 -11.44 -12.03 12.10
C THR A 88 -12.55 -13.00 11.75
#